data_AF-A0A2K3M4Q0-F1
#
_entry.id   AF-A0A2K3M4Q0-F1
#
_cell.length_a   1.000
_cell.length_b   1.000
_cell.length_c   1.000
_cell.angle_alpha   90.00
_cell.angle_beta   90.00
_cell.angle_gamma   90.00
#
_symmetry.space_group_name_H-M   'P 1'
#
loop_
_entity.id
_entity.type
_entity.pdbx_description
1 polymer ?
#
loop_
_entity_poly.entity_id
_entity_poly.type
_entity_poly.pdbx_seq_one_letter_code
_entity_poly.pdbx_strand_id
1 'polypeptide(L)'
;GNMVPNAATFPSGMKALADYVHSKGLKLGIYSDAGTLTCSKRMPGSLGHEQQDAKTFASWEIDYLKYDNCENNGISVKERYPPMSEALLKSGRQIFLSMCEWGWEDPATWAKSVGNSWRTTGDIEDNWNSMTSIADSNDRWASYAGPGGWNGN
;
A
#
# COMPACT_ATOMS: atom_id res chain seq x y z
N GLY A 1 -13.76 -0.65 16.04
CA GLY A 1 -14.14 -0.17 14.70
C GLY A 1 -13.22 -0.81 13.69
N ASN A 2 -13.44 -2.08 13.36
CA ASN A 2 -12.63 -2.75 12.33
C ASN A 2 -13.10 -2.28 10.95
N MET A 3 -12.21 -2.38 9.96
CA MET A 3 -12.60 -2.33 8.56
C MET A 3 -13.69 -3.37 8.25
N VAL A 4 -14.68 -2.98 7.46
CA VAL A 4 -15.80 -3.84 7.05
C VAL A 4 -15.87 -3.87 5.53
N PRO A 5 -15.87 -5.05 4.88
CA PRO A 5 -16.05 -5.15 3.44
C PRO A 5 -17.43 -4.59 3.04
N ASN A 6 -17.49 -3.82 1.95
CA ASN A 6 -18.76 -3.31 1.46
C ASN A 6 -19.65 -4.49 1.02
N ALA A 7 -20.75 -4.76 1.72
CA ALA A 7 -21.59 -5.92 1.47
C ALA A 7 -22.33 -5.87 0.11
N ALA A 8 -22.46 -4.70 -0.53
CA ALA A 8 -23.07 -4.60 -1.86
C ALA A 8 -22.10 -5.04 -2.97
N THR A 9 -20.80 -4.80 -2.80
CA THR A 9 -19.78 -5.13 -3.82
C THR A 9 -18.93 -6.35 -3.47
N PHE A 10 -18.79 -6.67 -2.18
CA PHE A 10 -18.12 -7.84 -1.61
C PHE A 10 -19.04 -8.57 -0.62
N PRO A 11 -20.19 -9.10 -1.08
CA PRO A 11 -21.21 -9.70 -0.22
C PRO A 11 -20.70 -10.90 0.60
N SER A 12 -19.71 -11.62 0.10
CA SER A 12 -19.08 -12.76 0.79
C SER A 12 -17.90 -12.37 1.69
N GLY A 13 -17.52 -11.09 1.71
CA GLY A 13 -16.38 -10.57 2.48
C GLY A 13 -15.01 -10.91 1.88
N MET A 14 -13.96 -10.30 2.44
CA MET A 14 -12.60 -10.41 1.89
C MET A 14 -11.95 -11.77 2.13
N LYS A 15 -12.24 -12.43 3.25
CA LYS A 15 -11.71 -13.78 3.54
C LYS A 15 -12.16 -14.81 2.50
N ALA A 16 -13.44 -14.82 2.16
CA ALA A 16 -13.96 -15.75 1.14
C ALA A 16 -13.34 -15.47 -0.25
N LEU A 17 -13.09 -14.19 -0.57
CA LEU A 17 -12.39 -13.82 -1.79
C LEU A 17 -10.92 -14.28 -1.77
N ALA A 18 -10.22 -14.12 -0.65
CA ALA A 18 -8.86 -14.60 -0.46
C ALA A 18 -8.79 -16.12 -0.65
N ASP A 19 -9.68 -16.87 0.02
CA ASP A 19 -9.78 -18.33 -0.11
C ASP A 19 -9.98 -18.78 -1.56
N TYR A 20 -10.88 -18.10 -2.28
CA TYR A 20 -11.11 -18.40 -3.69
C TYR A 20 -9.85 -18.12 -4.52
N VAL A 21 -9.22 -16.97 -4.36
CA VAL A 21 -8.01 -16.59 -5.11
C VAL A 21 -6.85 -17.54 -4.80
N HIS A 22 -6.66 -17.91 -3.54
CA HIS A 22 -5.65 -18.88 -3.10
C HIS A 22 -5.91 -20.28 -3.65
N SER A 23 -7.17 -20.70 -3.76
CA SER A 23 -7.53 -21.98 -4.41
C SER A 23 -7.11 -22.06 -5.87
N LYS A 24 -6.79 -20.92 -6.50
CA LYS A 24 -6.27 -20.82 -7.86
C LYS A 24 -4.75 -20.67 -7.93
N GLY A 25 -4.05 -20.78 -6.79
CA GLY A 25 -2.60 -20.57 -6.70
C GLY A 25 -2.17 -19.12 -6.85
N LEU A 26 -3.10 -18.17 -6.71
CA LEU A 26 -2.86 -16.73 -6.80
C LEU A 26 -2.76 -16.11 -5.40
N LYS A 27 -2.42 -14.82 -5.35
CA LYS A 27 -2.36 -14.01 -4.12
C LYS A 27 -3.35 -12.85 -4.20
N LEU A 28 -3.83 -12.37 -3.06
CA LEU A 28 -4.79 -11.27 -2.98
C LEU A 28 -4.16 -10.03 -2.35
N GLY A 29 -4.27 -8.89 -3.04
CA GLY A 29 -3.94 -7.59 -2.50
C GLY A 29 -5.16 -6.82 -2.00
N ILE A 30 -4.95 -5.95 -1.02
CA ILE A 30 -5.91 -4.95 -0.56
C ILE A 30 -5.28 -3.54 -0.63
N TYR A 31 -6.12 -2.54 -0.43
CA TYR A 31 -5.74 -1.14 -0.43
C TYR A 31 -6.18 -0.47 0.86
N SER A 32 -5.34 0.41 1.40
CA SER A 32 -5.68 1.38 2.42
C SER A 32 -4.84 2.66 2.23
N ASP A 33 -4.97 3.60 3.14
CA ASP A 33 -4.33 4.91 3.09
C ASP A 33 -3.61 5.20 4.42
N ALA A 34 -2.41 5.79 4.35
CA ALA A 34 -1.71 6.40 5.47
C ALA A 34 -2.36 7.75 5.86
N GLY A 35 -3.69 7.77 5.94
CA GLY A 35 -4.53 8.93 6.16
C GLY A 35 -5.82 8.54 6.84
N THR A 36 -6.67 9.53 7.12
CA THR A 36 -7.97 9.32 7.78
C THR A 36 -9.03 8.73 6.84
N LEU A 37 -8.95 9.04 5.55
CA LEU A 37 -9.77 8.48 4.48
C LEU A 37 -8.86 8.12 3.30
N THR A 38 -9.33 7.19 2.49
CA THR A 38 -8.69 6.90 1.19
C THR A 38 -8.77 8.09 0.24
N CYS A 39 -7.91 8.12 -0.78
CA CYS A 39 -7.97 9.12 -1.86
C CYS A 39 -9.35 9.27 -2.52
N SER A 40 -10.12 8.17 -2.62
CA SER A 40 -11.49 8.22 -3.14
C SER A 40 -12.50 8.90 -2.20
N LYS A 41 -12.15 9.05 -0.92
CA LYS A 41 -12.99 9.51 0.19
C LYS A 41 -14.24 8.66 0.45
N ARG A 42 -14.29 7.45 -0.12
CA ARG A 42 -15.45 6.54 0.01
C ARG A 42 -15.31 5.53 1.15
N MET A 43 -14.11 5.41 1.72
CA MET A 43 -13.84 4.48 2.83
C MET A 43 -12.72 5.03 3.73
N PRO A 44 -12.66 4.58 4.99
CA PRO A 44 -11.61 4.96 5.94
C PRO A 44 -10.21 4.63 5.42
N GLY A 45 -9.23 5.43 5.83
CA GLY A 45 -7.83 5.02 5.82
C GLY A 45 -7.45 4.33 7.13
N SER A 46 -6.16 4.06 7.34
CA SER A 46 -5.66 3.32 8.51
C SER A 46 -4.83 4.17 9.47
N LEU A 47 -4.73 5.49 9.29
CA LEU A 47 -3.94 6.36 10.17
C LEU A 47 -4.45 6.28 11.62
N GLY A 48 -3.58 5.87 12.55
CA GLY A 48 -3.91 5.63 13.96
C GLY A 48 -4.62 4.29 14.25
N HIS A 49 -4.87 3.49 13.22
CA HIS A 49 -5.54 2.19 13.30
C HIS A 49 -4.67 1.04 12.76
N GLU A 50 -3.38 1.27 12.54
CA GLU A 50 -2.48 0.38 11.79
C GLU A 50 -2.42 -1.02 12.38
N GLN A 51 -2.27 -1.14 13.71
CA GLN A 51 -2.22 -2.44 14.39
C GLN A 51 -3.52 -3.23 14.26
N GLN A 52 -4.66 -2.54 14.32
CA GLN A 52 -5.98 -3.14 14.24
C GLN A 52 -6.28 -3.59 12.81
N ASP A 53 -5.94 -2.76 11.84
CA ASP A 53 -6.17 -3.03 10.43
C ASP A 53 -5.22 -4.10 9.89
N ALA A 54 -3.94 -4.10 10.29
CA ALA A 54 -3.01 -5.17 9.94
C ALA A 54 -3.47 -6.54 10.43
N LYS A 55 -4.00 -6.63 11.67
CA LYS A 55 -4.62 -7.86 12.19
C LYS A 55 -5.85 -8.26 11.38
N THR A 56 -6.67 -7.29 10.99
CA THR A 56 -7.85 -7.54 10.15
C THR A 56 -7.43 -8.10 8.79
N PHE A 57 -6.47 -7.48 8.11
CA PHE A 57 -5.93 -7.94 6.83
C PHE A 57 -5.32 -9.34 6.93
N ALA A 58 -4.56 -9.62 7.99
CA ALA A 58 -4.01 -10.96 8.24
C ALA A 58 -5.11 -12.01 8.45
N SER A 59 -6.16 -11.68 9.21
CA SER A 59 -7.32 -12.59 9.41
C SER A 59 -8.15 -12.83 8.15
N TRP A 60 -8.11 -11.90 7.18
CA TRP A 60 -8.68 -12.08 5.85
C TRP A 60 -7.72 -12.75 4.87
N GLU A 61 -6.52 -13.11 5.31
CA GLU A 61 -5.48 -13.74 4.50
C GLU A 61 -5.00 -12.91 3.32
N ILE A 62 -4.96 -11.58 3.48
CA ILE A 62 -4.37 -10.68 2.48
C ILE A 62 -2.86 -10.93 2.36
N ASP A 63 -2.32 -10.84 1.14
CA ASP A 63 -0.90 -11.07 0.83
C ASP A 63 -0.14 -9.79 0.50
N TYR A 64 -0.86 -8.72 0.18
CA TYR A 64 -0.29 -7.47 -0.32
C TYR A 64 -1.14 -6.27 0.13
N LEU A 65 -0.49 -5.20 0.59
CA LEU A 65 -1.12 -3.92 0.90
C LEU A 65 -0.53 -2.82 0.02
N LYS A 66 -1.35 -2.19 -0.81
CA LYS A 66 -1.06 -0.85 -1.35
C LYS A 66 -1.47 0.17 -0.30
N TYR A 67 -0.55 1.03 0.12
CA TYR A 67 -0.77 2.01 1.19
C TYR A 67 -0.54 3.43 0.68
N ASP A 68 -1.63 4.18 0.53
CA ASP A 68 -1.67 5.49 -0.13
C ASP A 68 -1.36 6.66 0.82
N ASN A 69 -1.46 7.90 0.32
CA ASN A 69 -0.97 9.09 1.02
C ASN A 69 -1.96 10.27 1.11
N CYS A 70 -3.26 10.06 0.88
CA CYS A 70 -4.27 11.12 0.97
C CYS A 70 -4.68 11.40 2.43
N GLU A 71 -5.37 12.53 2.68
CA GLU A 71 -5.99 12.84 3.99
C GLU A 71 -5.08 12.59 5.22
N ASN A 72 -3.81 12.96 5.05
CA ASN A 72 -2.68 12.58 5.90
C ASN A 72 -2.43 13.53 7.10
N ASN A 73 -3.33 14.49 7.32
CA ASN A 73 -3.26 15.51 8.37
C ASN A 73 -1.97 16.33 8.40
N GLY A 74 -1.23 16.41 7.29
CA GLY A 74 0.05 17.13 7.21
C GLY A 74 1.21 16.43 7.94
N ILE A 75 1.04 15.18 8.36
CA ILE A 75 2.08 14.40 9.01
C ILE A 75 3.04 13.85 7.94
N SER A 76 4.35 13.88 8.20
CA SER A 76 5.36 13.39 7.25
C SER A 76 5.14 11.92 6.87
N VAL A 77 5.48 11.57 5.63
CA VAL A 77 5.48 10.18 5.15
C VAL A 77 6.43 9.31 5.97
N LYS A 78 7.55 9.87 6.45
CA LYS A 78 8.54 9.16 7.27
C LYS A 78 8.03 8.83 8.66
N GLU A 79 6.95 9.48 9.11
CA GLU A 79 6.29 9.21 10.39
C GLU A 79 5.12 8.23 10.26
N ARG A 80 4.35 8.29 9.15
CA ARG A 80 3.11 7.49 9.00
C ARG A 80 3.31 6.11 8.42
N TYR A 81 4.31 5.92 7.56
CA TYR A 81 4.52 4.61 6.93
C TYR A 81 5.17 3.56 7.86
N PRO A 82 6.15 3.91 8.73
CA PRO A 82 6.75 2.92 9.64
C PRO A 82 5.76 2.22 10.59
N PRO A 83 4.77 2.91 11.22
CA PRO A 83 3.76 2.24 12.05
C PRO A 83 2.99 1.12 11.33
N MET A 84 2.62 1.33 10.06
CA MET A 84 1.96 0.29 9.25
C MET A 84 2.92 -0.86 8.94
N SER A 85 4.18 -0.57 8.57
CA SER A 85 5.20 -1.60 8.37
C SER A 85 5.35 -2.51 9.60
N GLU A 86 5.52 -1.90 10.78
CA GLU A 86 5.62 -2.64 12.03
C GLU A 86 4.37 -3.44 12.34
N ALA A 87 3.18 -2.88 12.08
CA ALA A 87 1.91 -3.54 12.31
C ALA A 87 1.76 -4.79 11.43
N LEU A 88 2.15 -4.72 10.15
CA LEU A 88 2.13 -5.86 9.23
C LEU A 88 3.10 -6.95 9.68
N LEU A 89 4.33 -6.59 10.09
CA LEU A 89 5.31 -7.54 10.63
C LEU A 89 4.81 -8.26 11.89
N LYS A 90 4.01 -7.58 12.72
CA LYS A 90 3.43 -8.12 13.97
C LYS A 90 2.07 -8.81 13.74
N SER A 91 1.54 -8.83 12.52
CA SER A 91 0.19 -9.33 12.24
C SER A 91 0.06 -10.86 12.26
N GLY A 92 1.18 -11.58 12.15
CA GLY A 92 1.20 -13.04 12.04
C GLY A 92 1.10 -13.57 10.60
N ARG A 93 1.00 -12.69 9.59
CA ARG A 93 1.06 -13.04 8.16
C ARG A 93 2.09 -12.17 7.45
N GLN A 94 2.83 -12.75 6.51
CA GLN A 94 3.70 -11.97 5.63
C GLN A 94 2.85 -11.24 4.60
N ILE A 95 2.75 -9.92 4.73
CA ILE A 95 1.99 -9.05 3.82
C ILE A 95 3.00 -8.10 3.15
N PHE A 96 3.06 -8.13 1.82
CA PHE A 96 3.92 -7.23 1.05
C PHE A 96 3.41 -5.79 1.20
N LEU A 97 4.28 -4.85 1.58
CA LEU A 97 3.93 -3.43 1.71
C LEU A 97 4.41 -2.64 0.49
N SER A 98 3.46 -2.13 -0.28
CA SER A 98 3.69 -1.20 -1.39
C SER A 98 3.30 0.20 -1.00
N MET A 99 4.30 1.06 -0.80
CA MET A 99 4.12 2.45 -0.40
C MET A 99 3.73 3.31 -1.60
N CYS A 100 2.71 4.15 -1.46
CA CYS A 100 2.14 4.94 -2.54
C CYS A 100 2.02 6.42 -2.11
N GLU A 101 3.17 7.08 -1.93
CA GLU A 101 3.25 8.50 -1.56
C GLU A 101 3.67 9.43 -2.70
N TRP A 102 3.76 8.88 -3.91
CA TRP A 102 4.01 9.60 -5.17
C TRP A 102 5.41 10.22 -5.35
N GLY A 103 6.41 9.70 -4.65
CA GLY A 103 7.77 10.23 -4.65
C GLY A 103 8.00 11.36 -3.64
N TRP A 104 7.06 11.59 -2.72
CA TRP A 104 7.14 12.64 -1.72
C TRP A 104 8.24 12.37 -0.69
N GLU A 105 9.10 13.36 -0.47
CA GLU A 105 10.27 13.22 0.42
C GLU A 105 11.25 12.09 0.01
N ASP A 106 11.36 11.85 -1.30
CA ASP A 106 12.38 10.99 -1.93
C ASP A 106 12.44 9.56 -1.34
N PRO A 107 11.37 8.74 -1.48
CA PRO A 107 11.26 7.41 -0.86
C PRO A 107 12.40 6.47 -1.16
N ALA A 108 12.99 6.55 -2.36
CA ALA A 108 14.13 5.71 -2.73
C ALA A 108 15.28 5.75 -1.69
N THR A 109 15.41 6.86 -0.96
CA THR A 109 16.48 7.06 0.03
C THR A 109 16.21 6.44 1.41
N TRP A 110 14.97 6.03 1.72
CA TRP A 110 14.59 5.57 3.06
C TRP A 110 13.55 4.44 3.10
N ALA A 111 12.68 4.32 2.09
CA ALA A 111 11.55 3.40 2.08
C ALA A 111 11.96 1.91 2.09
N LYS A 112 13.20 1.58 1.68
CA LYS A 112 13.72 0.21 1.70
C LYS A 112 13.74 -0.45 3.08
N SER A 113 13.88 0.33 4.15
CA SER A 113 13.79 -0.21 5.52
C SER A 113 12.35 -0.27 6.06
N VAL A 114 11.38 0.19 5.28
CA VAL A 114 9.97 0.34 5.70
C VAL A 114 9.07 -0.59 4.89
N GLY A 115 9.15 -0.59 3.57
CA GLY A 115 8.31 -1.37 2.67
C GLY A 115 9.10 -2.19 1.66
N ASN A 116 8.38 -2.93 0.84
CA ASN A 116 8.96 -3.77 -0.21
C ASN A 116 9.01 -3.07 -1.57
N SER A 117 8.16 -2.06 -1.77
CA SER A 117 8.23 -1.15 -2.91
C SER A 117 7.68 0.22 -2.53
N TRP A 118 8.02 1.25 -3.32
CA TRP A 118 7.55 2.61 -3.15
C TRP A 118 7.33 3.28 -4.50
N ARG A 119 6.24 4.04 -4.64
CA ARG A 119 6.01 4.89 -5.81
C ARG A 119 7.06 6.00 -5.87
N THR A 120 7.61 6.27 -7.05
CA THR A 120 8.57 7.38 -7.27
C THR A 120 7.98 8.60 -7.95
N THR A 121 6.71 8.51 -8.40
CA THR A 121 6.03 9.55 -9.19
C THR A 121 4.54 9.63 -8.85
N GLY A 122 3.87 10.68 -9.33
CA GLY A 122 2.42 10.77 -9.42
C GLY A 122 1.78 9.67 -10.27
N ASP A 123 0.45 9.65 -10.32
CA ASP A 123 -0.31 8.59 -11.00
C ASP A 123 -0.06 8.59 -12.51
N ILE A 124 0.09 7.38 -13.07
CA ILE A 124 0.20 7.16 -14.51
C ILE A 124 -1.15 7.37 -15.18
N GLU A 125 -1.11 7.92 -16.38
CA GLU A 125 -2.24 8.06 -17.28
C GLU A 125 -1.99 7.28 -18.58
N ASP A 126 -3.05 6.86 -19.26
CA ASP A 126 -2.97 6.12 -20.52
C ASP A 126 -2.67 7.06 -21.70
N ASN A 127 -1.49 7.69 -21.66
CA ASN A 127 -0.95 8.48 -22.75
C ASN A 127 0.58 8.41 -22.77
N TRP A 128 1.15 8.61 -23.96
CA TRP A 128 2.59 8.50 -24.20
C TRP A 128 3.41 9.42 -23.29
N ASN A 129 2.96 10.65 -23.09
CA ASN A 129 3.71 11.65 -22.31
C ASN A 129 3.79 11.26 -20.83
N SER A 130 2.70 10.76 -20.25
CA SER A 130 2.68 10.25 -18.88
C SER A 130 3.63 9.05 -18.74
N MET A 131 3.54 8.08 -19.66
CA MET A 131 4.39 6.89 -19.64
C MET A 131 5.89 7.25 -19.72
N THR A 132 6.31 8.07 -20.69
CA THR A 132 7.72 8.41 -20.84
C THR A 132 8.23 9.28 -19.70
N SER A 133 7.44 10.25 -19.23
CA SER A 133 7.87 11.14 -18.13
C SER A 133 8.03 10.40 -16.81
N ILE A 134 7.19 9.39 -16.53
CA ILE A 134 7.33 8.54 -15.33
C ILE A 134 8.59 7.67 -15.45
N ALA A 135 8.85 7.09 -16.63
CA ALA A 135 10.06 6.31 -16.85
C ALA A 135 11.33 7.15 -16.60
N ASP A 136 11.40 8.35 -17.18
CA ASP A 136 12.53 9.28 -17.00
C ASP A 136 12.68 9.73 -15.54
N SER A 137 11.55 10.02 -14.86
CA SER A 137 11.56 10.46 -13.46
C SER A 137 12.03 9.37 -12.50
N ASN A 138 11.75 8.10 -12.81
CA ASN A 138 12.20 6.97 -12.03
C ASN A 138 13.67 6.60 -12.27
N ASP A 139 14.20 6.81 -13.49
CA ASP A 139 15.54 6.39 -13.88
C ASP A 139 16.64 6.89 -12.91
N ARG A 140 16.51 8.13 -12.42
CA ARG A 140 17.44 8.71 -11.43
C ARG A 140 17.57 7.91 -10.13
N TRP A 141 16.59 7.07 -9.81
CA TRP A 141 16.53 6.26 -8.60
C TRP A 141 17.03 4.82 -8.80
N ALA A 142 17.53 4.46 -9.99
CA ALA A 142 17.91 3.09 -10.34
C ALA A 142 18.85 2.43 -9.32
N SER A 143 19.81 3.18 -8.76
CA SER A 143 20.79 2.67 -7.80
C SER A 143 20.20 2.24 -6.44
N TYR A 144 18.98 2.66 -6.11
CA TYR A 144 18.33 2.34 -4.85
C TYR A 144 17.51 1.04 -4.91
N ALA A 145 17.12 0.61 -6.11
CA ALA A 145 16.35 -0.61 -6.31
C ALA A 145 17.21 -1.88 -6.16
N GLY A 146 16.61 -2.94 -5.64
CA GLY A 146 17.23 -4.26 -5.55
C GLY A 146 16.38 -5.27 -4.77
N PRO A 147 16.88 -6.49 -4.54
CA PRO A 147 16.14 -7.52 -3.81
C PRO A 147 15.58 -6.98 -2.48
N GLY A 148 14.25 -7.13 -2.32
CA GLY A 148 13.51 -6.69 -1.14
C GLY A 148 13.04 -5.23 -1.15
N GLY A 149 13.44 -4.40 -2.12
CA GLY A 149 13.05 -2.99 -2.21
C GLY A 149 13.09 -2.46 -3.64
N TRP A 150 11.93 -2.14 -4.21
CA TRP A 150 11.80 -1.75 -5.61
C TRP A 150 11.15 -0.37 -5.79
N ASN A 151 11.67 0.40 -6.75
CA ASN A 151 10.95 1.58 -7.23
C ASN A 151 9.70 1.12 -8.01
N GLY A 152 8.55 1.73 -7.70
CA GLY A 152 7.28 1.54 -8.39
C GLY A 152 6.97 2.73 -9.27
N ASN A 153 6.61 2.46 -10.52
CA ASN A 153 6.22 3.44 -11.54
C ASN A 153 4.71 3.42 -11.70
#